data_AF-A0A7C2IUV0-F1
#
_entry.id   AF-A0A7C2IUV0-F1
#
_cell.length_a   1.000
_cell.length_b   1.000
_cell.length_c   1.000
_cell.angle_alpha   90.00
_cell.angle_beta   90.00
_cell.angle_gamma   90.00
#
_symmetry.space_group_name_H-M   'P 1'
#
loop_
_entity.id
_entity.type
_entity.pdbx_description
1 polymer ?
#
loop_
_entity_poly.entity_id
_entity_poly.type
_entity_poly.pdbx_seq_one_letter_code
_entity_poly.pdbx_strand_id
1 'polypeptide(L)' 'TASNRDGIGTRIRITGASGLTQYNHVTTCFGYASSSDKRVHFGLGSDKHVREIELRWPSGKRQLLKNVAANQVLRIREQ' A
#
# COMPACT_ATOMS: atom_id res chain seq x y z
N THR A 1 6.86 -16.65 -7.11
CA THR A 1 6.42 -15.78 -6.00
C THR A 1 7.42 -15.91 -4.88
N ALA A 2 8.23 -14.88 -4.64
CA ALA A 2 9.32 -14.93 -3.66
C ALA A 2 8.89 -14.40 -2.29
N SER A 3 7.80 -13.62 -2.22
CA SER A 3 7.20 -13.16 -0.97
C SER A 3 5.94 -13.97 -0.59
N ASN A 4 5.46 -13.79 0.65
CA ASN A 4 4.27 -14.49 1.12
C ASN A 4 3.04 -14.11 0.26
N ARG A 5 2.05 -15.01 0.15
CA ARG A 5 0.83 -14.78 -0.66
C ARG A 5 0.03 -13.54 -0.23
N ASP A 6 0.37 -13.00 0.92
CA ASP A 6 -0.37 -11.99 1.65
C ASP A 6 0.28 -10.60 1.61
N GLY A 7 1.47 -10.46 1.03
CA GLY A 7 2.24 -9.21 0.99
C GLY A 7 2.63 -8.64 2.36
N ILE A 8 2.61 -9.43 3.44
CA ILE A 8 2.88 -8.95 4.81
C ILE A 8 4.32 -8.42 4.90
N GLY A 9 4.48 -7.23 5.48
CA GLY A 9 5.76 -6.52 5.56
C GLY A 9 6.06 -5.62 4.36
N THR A 10 5.18 -5.56 3.36
CA THR A 10 5.32 -4.63 2.23
C THR A 10 5.18 -3.19 2.73
N ARG A 11 6.22 -2.37 2.52
CA ARG A 11 6.17 -0.94 2.83
C ARG A 11 5.54 -0.22 1.65
N ILE A 12 4.51 0.57 1.93
CA ILE A 12 3.75 1.33 0.94
C ILE A 12 3.96 2.81 1.24
N ARG A 13 4.48 3.54 0.26
CA ARG A 13 4.53 4.99 0.24
C ARG A 13 3.57 5.48 -0.82
N ILE A 14 2.64 6.34 -0.45
CA ILE A 14 1.77 7.03 -1.40
C ILE A 14 2.09 8.52 -1.41
N THR A 15 1.97 9.16 -2.57
CA THR A 15 2.07 10.60 -2.73
C THR A 15 0.83 11.09 -3.47
N GLY A 16 -0.02 11.83 -2.74
CA GLY A 16 -1.26 12.43 -3.26
C GLY A 16 -0.99 13.51 -4.30
N ALA A 17 -2.05 13.92 -5.03
CA ALA A 17 -1.96 15.01 -6.00
C ALA A 17 -1.57 16.36 -5.36
N SER A 18 -1.97 16.58 -4.11
CA SER A 18 -1.57 17.72 -3.27
C SER A 18 -0.08 17.73 -2.88
N GLY A 19 0.64 16.63 -3.11
CA GLY A 19 2.02 16.43 -2.65
C GLY A 19 2.14 15.81 -1.27
N LEU A 20 1.02 15.59 -0.57
CA LEU A 20 1.02 14.89 0.72
C LEU A 20 1.52 13.45 0.54
N THR A 21 2.58 13.11 1.27
CA THR A 21 3.16 11.77 1.23
C THR A 21 2.83 11.03 2.53
N GLN A 22 2.24 9.85 2.40
CA GLN A 22 1.93 8.98 3.53
C GLN A 22 2.68 7.66 3.40
N TYR A 23 3.06 7.12 4.55
CA TYR A 23 3.78 5.86 4.65
C TYR A 23 2.95 4.91 5.49
N ASN A 24 2.80 3.69 5.01
CA ASN A 24 2.19 2.62 5.77
C ASN A 24 2.83 1.29 5.36
N HIS A 25 2.53 0.21 6.07
CA HIS A 25 2.99 -1.11 5.69
C HIS A 25 1.87 -2.13 5.86
N VAL A 26 1.90 -3.18 5.06
CA VAL A 26 0.93 -4.27 5.19
C VAL A 26 1.29 -5.05 6.46
N THR A 27 0.43 -4.97 7.47
CA THR A 27 0.51 -5.78 8.68
C THR A 27 -0.81 -6.52 8.87
N THR A 28 -0.74 -7.79 9.26
CA THR A 28 -1.90 -8.55 9.78
C THR A 28 -1.99 -8.48 11.30
N CYS A 29 -0.99 -7.89 11.96
CA CYS A 29 -0.90 -7.84 13.41
C CYS A 29 -1.52 -6.52 13.89
N PHE A 30 -2.80 -6.60 14.30
CA PHE A 30 -3.46 -5.58 15.11
C PHE A 30 -3.91 -6.27 16.40
N GLY A 31 -2.95 -6.54 17.29
CA GLY A 31 -3.21 -7.09 18.64
C GLY A 31 -3.00 -8.60 18.79
N TYR A 32 -2.85 -9.03 20.05
CA TYR A 32 -2.67 -10.43 20.44
C TYR A 32 -3.88 -11.27 20.00
N ALA A 33 -3.66 -12.35 19.26
CA ALA A 33 -4.68 -13.27 18.74
C ALA A 33 -5.75 -12.67 17.78
N SER A 34 -5.52 -11.49 17.19
CA SER A 34 -6.39 -10.91 16.16
C SER A 34 -5.69 -10.84 14.81
N SER A 35 -6.33 -11.37 13.77
CA SER A 35 -5.90 -11.22 12.37
C SER A 35 -6.81 -10.21 11.69
N SER A 36 -6.37 -8.97 11.57
CA SER A 36 -7.13 -7.92 10.89
C SER A 36 -6.98 -7.99 9.37
N ASP A 37 -7.98 -7.47 8.65
CA ASP A 37 -7.99 -7.40 7.19
C ASP A 37 -6.70 -6.77 6.66
N LYS A 38 -6.11 -7.37 5.62
CA LYS A 38 -4.80 -7.01 5.04
C LYS A 38 -4.84 -5.70 4.26
N ARG A 39 -6.00 -5.05 4.16
CA ARG A 39 -6.19 -3.78 3.47
C ARG A 39 -5.53 -2.65 4.23
N VAL A 40 -4.65 -1.95 3.53
CA VAL A 40 -4.06 -0.71 4.00
C VAL A 40 -4.90 0.44 3.46
N HIS A 41 -5.49 1.22 4.36
CA HIS A 41 -6.27 2.39 4.03
C HIS A 41 -5.41 3.64 4.10
N PHE A 42 -5.62 4.54 3.13
CA PHE A 42 -4.97 5.84 3.08
C PHE A 42 -6.03 6.94 2.93
N GLY A 43 -6.00 7.92 3.83
CA GLY A 43 -6.88 9.09 3.76
C GLY A 43 -6.30 10.12 2.81
N LEU A 44 -6.85 10.24 1.60
CA LEU A 44 -6.37 11.19 0.58
C LEU A 44 -7.02 12.59 0.68
N GLY A 45 -7.97 12.78 1.60
CA GLY A 45 -8.68 14.04 1.77
C GLY A 45 -9.47 14.42 0.50
N SER A 46 -9.16 15.58 -0.07
CA SER A 46 -9.76 16.09 -1.32
C SER A 46 -9.03 15.64 -2.59
N ASP A 47 -7.92 14.91 -2.48
CA ASP A 47 -7.17 14.43 -3.65
C ASP A 47 -7.94 13.33 -4.39
N LYS A 48 -8.35 13.63 -5.64
CA LYS A 48 -9.02 12.66 -6.53
C LYS A 48 -8.07 11.65 -7.17
N HIS A 49 -6.76 11.89 -7.10
CA HIS A 49 -5.74 11.06 -7.73
C HIS A 49 -4.49 10.98 -6.84
N VAL A 50 -3.83 9.83 -6.88
CA VAL A 50 -2.53 9.57 -6.28
C VAL A 50 -1.48 9.66 -7.39
N ARG A 51 -0.50 10.55 -7.24
CA ARG A 51 0.57 10.73 -8.21
C ARG A 51 1.46 9.50 -8.29
N GLU A 52 1.85 8.97 -7.14
CA GLU A 52 2.80 7.87 -7.04
C GLU A 52 2.48 6.97 -5.85
N ILE A 53 2.58 5.66 -6.07
CA ILE A 53 2.54 4.63 -5.05
C ILE A 53 3.81 3.80 -5.22
N GLU A 54 4.72 3.87 -4.25
CA GLU A 54 5.87 2.99 -4.16
C GLU A 54 5.58 1.86 -3.17
N LEU A 55 5.64 0.62 -3.66
CA LEU A 55 5.60 -0.59 -2.86
C LEU A 55 7.00 -1.19 -2.80
N ARG A 56 7.48 -1.42 -1.58
CA ARG A 56 8.70 -2.18 -1.32
C ARG A 56 8.32 -3.50 -0.70
N TRP A 57 8.47 -4.56 -1.48
CA TRP A 57 8.17 -5.92 -1.08
C TRP A 57 9.23 -6.44 -0.10
N PRO A 58 8.86 -7.38 0.81
CA PRO A 58 9.81 -8.03 1.71
C PRO A 58 10.92 -8.79 0.98
N SER A 59 10.64 -9.23 -0.25
CA SER A 59 11.61 -9.87 -1.15
C SER A 59 12.70 -8.92 -1.67
N GLY A 60 12.63 -7.62 -1.33
CA GLY A 60 13.52 -6.58 -1.83
C GLY A 60 13.07 -5.98 -3.16
N LYS A 61 12.02 -6.52 -3.79
CA LYS A 61 11.46 -5.95 -5.02
C LYS A 61 10.80 -4.60 -4.76
N ARG A 62 10.94 -3.69 -5.72
CA ARG A 62 10.30 -2.38 -5.72
C ARG A 62 9.32 -2.29 -6.87
N GLN A 63 8.09 -1.91 -6.56
CA GLN A 63 7.02 -1.72 -7.54
C GLN A 63 6.50 -0.29 -7.42
N LEU A 64 6.39 0.39 -8.55
CA LEU A 64 5.95 1.77 -8.61
C LEU A 64 4.70 1.87 -9.48
N LEU A 65 3.63 2.43 -8.93
CA LEU A 65 2.41 2.74 -9.66
C LEU A 65 2.29 4.26 -9.71
N LYS A 66 1.94 4.81 -10.87
CA LYS A 66 1.75 6.25 -11.04
C LYS A 66 0.33 6.54 -11.52
N ASN A 67 -0.17 7.73 -11.21
CA ASN A 67 -1.47 8.22 -11.65
C ASN A 67 -2.63 7.25 -11.36
N VAL A 68 -2.78 6.87 -10.09
CA VAL A 68 -3.84 5.97 -9.64
C VAL A 68 -5.02 6.79 -9.15
N ALA A 69 -6.24 6.52 -9.64
CA ALA A 69 -7.44 7.22 -9.15
C ALA A 69 -7.69 6.93 -7.66
N ALA A 70 -8.13 7.94 -6.90
CA ALA A 70 -8.52 7.79 -5.51
C ALA A 70 -9.86 7.05 -5.36
N ASN A 71 -10.24 6.71 -4.13
CA ASN A 71 -11.53 6.06 -3.78
C ASN A 71 -11.78 4.70 -4.46
N GLN A 72 -10.72 3.91 -4.69
CA GLN A 72 -10.86 2.54 -5.20
C GLN A 72 -10.08 1.53 -4.34
N VAL A 73 -10.53 0.28 -4.37
CA VAL A 73 -9.79 -0.84 -3.78
C VAL A 73 -8.89 -1.43 -4.85
N LEU A 74 -7.58 -1.14 -4.77
CA LEU A 74 -6.60 -1.65 -5.71
C LEU A 74 -6.04 -2.99 -5.24
N ARG A 75 -6.18 -4.04 -6.05
CA ARG A 75 -5.59 -5.35 -5.77
C ARG A 75 -4.22 -5.46 -6.43
N ILE A 76 -3.16 -5.30 -5.65
CA ILE A 76 -1.78 -5.36 -6.13
C ILE A 76 -1.22 -6.77 -5.91
N ARG A 77 -0.50 -7.30 -6.92
CA ARG A 77 0.26 -8.55 -6.83
C ARG A 77 1.74 -8.24 -7.03
N GLU A 78 2.60 -8.92 -6.28
CA GLU A 78 4.06 -8.88 -6.48
C GLU A 78 4.39 -9.26 -7.93
N GLN A 79 5.21 -8.45 -8.60
CA GLN A 79 5.76 -8.71 -9.93
C GLN A 79 7.27 -8.97 -9.84
#